data_AF-A0A0K6IHY8-F1
#
_entry.id   AF-A0A0K6IHY8-F1
#
_cell.length_a   1.000
_cell.length_b   1.000
_cell.length_c   1.000
_cell.angle_alpha   90.00
_cell.angle_beta   90.00
_cell.angle_gamma   90.00
#
_symmetry.space_group_name_H-M   'P 1'
#
loop_
_entity.id
_entity.type
_entity.pdbx_description
1 polymer ?
#
loop_
_entity_poly.entity_id
_entity_poly.type
_entity_poly.pdbx_seq_one_letter_code
_entity_poly.pdbx_strand_id
1 'polypeptide(L)' 'MGGISIWQLLIVLAILILIFGTKKLKSLGSDLGGAVKGFKEAVNNDEEQKDGQNQTKAIQDDQKKDDKSA' A
#
# COMPACT_ATOMS: atom_id res chain seq x y z
N MET A 1 22.60 -26.35 5.43
CA MET A 1 22.21 -26.01 4.04
C MET A 1 21.46 -24.70 4.11
N GLY A 2 22.11 -23.60 3.69
CA GLY A 2 21.73 -22.23 4.02
C GLY A 2 20.33 -21.84 3.55
N GLY A 3 19.51 -21.35 4.47
CA GLY A 3 18.22 -20.75 4.15
C GLY A 3 18.38 -19.43 3.41
N ILE A 4 17.31 -19.02 2.73
CA ILE A 4 17.21 -17.70 2.11
C ILE A 4 17.34 -16.66 3.24
N SER A 5 18.47 -15.98 3.30
CA SER A 5 18.68 -14.93 4.29
C SER A 5 18.14 -13.60 3.76
N ILE A 6 17.51 -12.84 4.66
CA ILE A 6 16.88 -11.54 4.37
C ILE A 6 17.86 -10.60 3.64
N TRP A 7 19.15 -10.66 3.99
CA TRP A 7 20.20 -9.84 3.37
C TRP A 7 20.37 -10.10 1.87
N GLN A 8 20.26 -11.36 1.44
CA GLN A 8 20.35 -11.73 0.02
C GLN A 8 19.13 -11.19 -0.75
N LEU A 9 17.94 -11.27 -0.17
CA LEU A 9 16.73 -10.74 -0.79
C LEU A 9 16.80 -9.21 -0.98
N LEU A 10 17.35 -8.48 -0.02
CA LEU A 10 17.55 -7.02 -0.14
C LEU A 10 18.53 -6.67 -1.26
N ILE A 11 19.65 -7.40 -1.37
CA ILE A 11 20.61 -7.20 -2.46
C ILE A 11 19.95 -7.46 -3.82
N VAL A 12 19.19 -8.55 -3.96
CA VAL A 12 18.52 -8.91 -5.22
C VAL A 12 17.45 -7.87 -5.57
N LEU A 13 16.66 -7.43 -4.58
CA LEU A 13 15.64 -6.41 -4.76
C LEU A 13 16.26 -5.08 -5.23
N ALA A 14 17.38 -4.67 -4.65
CA ALA A 14 18.08 -3.45 -5.05
C ALA A 14 18.50 -3.49 -6.52
N ILE A 15 19.04 -4.63 -6.99
CA ILE A 15 19.43 -4.80 -8.40
C ILE A 15 18.20 -4.76 -9.31
N LEU A 16 17.09 -5.40 -8.95
CA LEU A 16 15.85 -5.31 -9.72
C LEU A 16 15.31 -3.88 -9.80
N ILE A 17 15.33 -3.14 -8.70
CA ILE A 17 14.93 -1.72 -8.67
C ILE A 17 15.83 -0.89 -9.61
N LEU A 18 17.14 -1.16 -9.64
CA LEU A 18 18.09 -0.48 -10.53
C LEU A 18 17.82 -0.77 -12.02
N ILE A 19 17.49 -2.01 -12.38
CA ILE A 19 17.21 -2.42 -13.76
C ILE A 19 15.87 -1.84 -14.24
N PHE A 20 14.82 -1.99 -13.44
CA PHE A 20 13.47 -1.55 -13.83
C PHE A 20 13.23 -0.06 -13.58
N GLY A 21 14.03 0.57 -12.70
CA GLY A 21 13.86 1.93 -12.23
C GLY A 21 12.71 2.10 -11.25
N THR A 22 12.85 3.04 -10.31
CA THR A 22 11.84 3.30 -9.26
C THR A 22 10.50 3.81 -9.81
N LYS A 23 10.49 4.46 -10.98
CA LYS A 23 9.25 4.99 -11.60
C LYS A 23 8.29 3.88 -12.02
N LYS A 24 8.78 2.81 -12.64
CA LYS A 24 7.94 1.67 -13.06
C LYS A 24 7.48 0.84 -11.87
N LEU A 25 8.36 0.66 -10.88
CA LEU A 25 8.00 -0.02 -9.64
C LEU A 25 6.97 0.76 -8.82
N LYS A 26 7.02 2.09 -8.82
CA LYS A 26 6.02 2.92 -8.12
C LYS A 26 4.64 2.83 -8.78
N SER A 27 4.56 2.91 -10.12
CA SER A 27 3.27 2.80 -10.81
C SER A 27 2.66 1.42 -10.63
N LEU A 28 3.43 0.36 -10.92
CA LEU A 28 2.95 -1.02 -10.79
C LEU A 28 2.70 -1.40 -9.32
N GLY A 29 3.54 -0.94 -8.41
CA GLY A 29 3.39 -1.18 -6.98
C GLY A 29 2.21 -0.42 -6.37
N SER A 30 1.82 0.73 -6.91
CA SER A 30 0.61 1.43 -6.48
C SER A 30 -0.65 0.66 -6.89
N ASP A 31 -0.69 0.15 -8.12
CA ASP A 31 -1.85 -0.59 -8.64
C ASP A 31 -1.99 -1.95 -7.95
N LEU A 32 -0.90 -2.70 -7.84
CA LEU A 32 -0.87 -3.98 -7.13
C LEU A 32 -1.04 -3.79 -5.63
N GLY A 33 -0.44 -2.74 -5.05
CA GLY A 33 -0.56 -2.42 -3.64
C GLY A 33 -1.98 -2.05 -3.25
N GLY A 34 -2.70 -1.31 -4.10
CA GLY A 34 -4.12 -1.00 -3.89
C GLY A 34 -4.99 -2.26 -3.89
N ALA A 35 -4.77 -3.16 -4.86
CA ALA A 35 -5.49 -4.44 -4.93
C ALA A 35 -5.21 -5.33 -3.72
N VAL A 36 -3.95 -5.46 -3.30
CA VAL A 36 -3.55 -6.25 -2.12
C VAL A 36 -4.07 -5.61 -0.82
N LYS A 37 -4.13 -4.26 -0.74
CA LYS A 37 -4.69 -3.55 0.41
C LYS A 37 -6.18 -3.86 0.59
N GLY A 38 -6.97 -3.78 -0.48
CA GLY A 38 -8.39 -4.15 -0.44
C GLY A 38 -8.62 -5.63 -0.11
N PHE A 39 -7.77 -6.52 -0.63
CA PHE A 39 -7.81 -7.95 -0.27
C PHE A 39 -7.49 -8.17 1.22
N LYS A 40 -6.46 -7.52 1.74
CA LYS A 40 -6.11 -7.59 3.16
C LYS A 40 -7.25 -7.04 4.02
N GLU A 41 -7.82 -5.89 3.65
CA GLU A 41 -8.95 -5.31 4.36
C GLU A 41 -10.17 -6.22 4.35
N ALA A 42 -10.51 -6.86 3.22
CA ALA A 42 -11.61 -7.82 3.16
C ALA A 42 -11.39 -9.06 4.04
N VAL A 43 -10.18 -9.63 4.00
CA VAL A 43 -9.81 -10.79 4.84
C VAL A 43 -9.79 -10.43 6.32
N ASN A 44 -9.27 -9.26 6.69
CA ASN A 44 -9.25 -8.81 8.09
C ASN A 44 -10.64 -8.37 8.55
N ASN A 45 -11.50 -7.78 7.71
CA ASN A 45 -12.88 -7.47 8.06
C ASN A 45 -13.74 -8.73 8.25
N ASP A 46 -13.51 -9.80 7.47
CA ASP A 46 -14.17 -11.09 7.71
C ASP A 46 -13.74 -11.73 9.05
N GLU A 47 -12.52 -11.44 9.53
CA GLU A 47 -12.03 -11.84 10.84
C GLU A 47 -12.53 -10.91 11.97
N GLU A 48 -12.53 -9.59 11.76
CA GLU A 48 -12.99 -8.56 12.71
C GLU A 48 -14.52 -8.44 12.78
N GLN A 49 -15.28 -8.93 11.79
CA GLN A 49 -16.74 -9.04 11.90
C GLN A 49 -17.16 -10.13 12.90
N LYS A 50 -16.21 -10.97 13.37
CA LYS A 50 -16.38 -11.81 14.56
C LYS A 50 -15.98 -11.10 15.87
N ASP A 51 -15.37 -9.92 15.83
CA ASP A 51 -14.94 -9.13 16.99
C ASP A 51 -14.92 -7.60 16.69
N GLY A 52 -16.11 -6.97 16.68
CA GLY A 52 -16.30 -5.56 17.06
C GLY A 52 -15.64 -4.42 16.24
N GLN A 53 -16.40 -3.87 15.29
CA GLN A 53 -16.44 -2.46 14.85
C GLN A 53 -15.38 -1.47 15.40
N ASN A 54 -14.32 -1.16 14.64
CA ASN A 54 -13.77 0.20 14.56
C ASN A 54 -12.72 0.34 13.43
N GLN A 55 -13.01 1.14 12.41
CA GLN A 55 -12.05 2.09 11.78
C GLN A 55 -12.65 2.76 10.52
N THR A 56 -13.52 3.74 10.75
CA THR A 56 -13.68 4.87 9.84
C THR A 56 -12.67 5.93 10.27
N LYS A 57 -11.61 6.20 9.47
CA LYS A 57 -10.98 7.54 9.33
C LYS A 57 -9.85 7.58 8.30
N ALA A 58 -9.79 8.75 7.64
CA ALA A 58 -8.80 9.27 6.67
C ALA A 58 -8.93 8.67 5.26
N ILE A 59 -9.30 9.43 4.21
CA ILE A 59 -8.72 10.72 3.83
C ILE A 59 -9.81 11.66 3.31
N GLN A 60 -9.98 12.77 4.02
CA GLN A 60 -10.62 14.01 3.57
C GLN A 60 -9.54 15.08 3.75
N ASP A 61 -8.86 15.47 2.67
CA ASP A 61 -8.19 16.77 2.57
C ASP A 61 -7.91 17.10 1.08
N ASP A 62 -7.82 18.40 0.79
CA ASP A 62 -7.62 19.08 -0.51
C ASP A 62 -8.84 19.27 -1.45
N GLN A 63 -9.72 20.23 -1.12
CA GLN A 63 -9.58 21.61 -1.62
C GLN A 63 -10.60 22.55 -0.96
N LYS A 64 -10.04 23.43 -0.15
CA LYS A 64 -10.65 24.56 0.53
C LYS A 64 -10.99 25.68 -0.46
N LYS A 65 -12.25 26.12 -0.39
CA LYS A 65 -12.74 27.51 -0.43
C LYS A 65 -11.96 28.48 -1.33
N ASP A 66 -12.57 28.87 -2.44
CA ASP A 66 -12.53 30.24 -2.97
C ASP A 66 -13.78 30.45 -3.83
N ASP A 67 -14.94 30.63 -3.21
CA ASP A 67 -16.01 31.40 -3.84
C ASP A 67 -17.03 31.84 -2.80
N LYS A 68 -17.51 33.08 -2.97
CA LYS A 68 -18.60 33.74 -2.24
C LYS A 68 -18.23 34.49 -0.96
N SER A 69 -17.58 35.63 -1.15
CA SER A 69 -17.93 36.85 -0.41
C SER A 69 -18.32 37.92 -1.43
N ALA A 70 -19.61 37.96 -1.73
CA ALA A 70 -20.31 39.05 -2.38
C ALA A 70 -21.71 39.11 -1.74
#